data_AF-A0A838PIT4-F1
#
_entry.id   AF-A0A838PIT4-F1
#
_cell.length_a   1.000
_cell.length_b   1.000
_cell.length_c   1.000
_cell.angle_alpha   90.00
_cell.angle_beta   90.00
_cell.angle_gamma   90.00
#
_symmetry.space_group_name_H-M   'P 1'
#
loop_
_entity.id
_entity.type
_entity.pdbx_description
1 polymer ?
#
loop_
_entity_poly.entity_id
_entity_poly.type
_entity_poly.pdbx_seq_one_letter_code
_entity_poly.pdbx_strand_id
1 'polypeptide(L)'
;ESLKDLIVGLNDTFSGFAREEDNLKAAIPELRDVFREGRPALASLDRALPEIRGFARDATPGAISSSPTLDAQIPFVRQLRQLVAEDELGGLTRQLRSAVPNLARLNTRSPRTFAQNRALARCQNLVTLPFAKKPIPDPDFPNQTNEPWFEESSRAFVGLSGESRLADANSPYFRTLGGAGPTTAVSTGEAGEKLFGQLDFPLTGVRPARPSKRPGFRPDVPCETQEVPDLNAVGGPPGTMTTPTPDLLPRAKRQREDALAEQLGRLREYADRTRKGLPALDPFQWWGAGERMQLKRMDLMRDERGRLVDRKDGE
;
A
#
# COMPACT_ATOMS: atom_id res chain seq x y z
N GLU A 1 -122.91 -74.55 -39.94
CA GLU A 1 -121.75 -73.99 -39.21
C GLU A 1 -121.26 -72.64 -39.72
N SER A 2 -121.20 -72.40 -41.05
CA SER A 2 -120.72 -71.15 -41.66
C SER A 2 -121.31 -69.81 -41.13
N LEU A 3 -122.59 -69.76 -40.73
CA LEU A 3 -123.20 -68.51 -40.23
C LEU A 3 -122.68 -68.13 -38.83
N LYS A 4 -122.27 -69.11 -38.03
CA LYS A 4 -121.81 -68.89 -36.65
C LYS A 4 -120.39 -68.29 -36.65
N ASP A 5 -119.52 -68.77 -37.51
CA ASP A 5 -118.17 -68.22 -37.70
C ASP A 5 -118.17 -66.81 -38.26
N LEU A 6 -119.11 -66.48 -39.16
CA LEU A 6 -119.25 -65.12 -39.67
C LEU A 6 -119.66 -64.15 -38.55
N ILE A 7 -120.60 -64.54 -37.69
CA ILE A 7 -121.06 -63.69 -36.58
C ILE A 7 -119.95 -63.52 -35.53
N VAL A 8 -119.19 -64.58 -35.22
CA VAL A 8 -118.05 -64.52 -34.29
C VAL A 8 -116.92 -63.67 -34.86
N GLY A 9 -116.54 -63.89 -36.13
CA GLY A 9 -115.50 -63.09 -36.78
C GLY A 9 -115.88 -61.62 -36.92
N LEU A 10 -117.15 -61.32 -37.19
CA LEU A 10 -117.64 -59.94 -37.25
C LEU A 10 -117.63 -59.28 -35.86
N ASN A 11 -118.04 -60.01 -34.81
CA ASN A 11 -117.98 -59.54 -33.43
C ASN A 11 -116.54 -59.33 -32.95
N ASP A 12 -115.60 -60.20 -33.34
CA ASP A 12 -114.19 -60.05 -33.01
C ASP A 12 -113.57 -58.85 -33.72
N THR A 13 -113.91 -58.63 -34.99
CA THR A 13 -113.44 -57.47 -35.77
C THR A 13 -113.99 -56.17 -35.20
N PHE A 14 -115.29 -56.10 -34.88
CA PHE A 14 -115.89 -54.93 -34.25
C PHE A 14 -115.38 -54.70 -32.83
N SER A 15 -115.15 -55.76 -32.04
CA SER A 15 -114.57 -55.62 -30.70
C SER A 15 -113.09 -55.22 -30.77
N GLY A 16 -112.36 -55.62 -31.81
CA GLY A 16 -110.99 -55.18 -32.09
C GLY A 16 -110.95 -53.69 -32.43
N PHE A 17 -111.83 -53.22 -33.32
CA PHE A 17 -111.95 -51.79 -33.63
C PHE A 17 -112.41 -50.97 -32.42
N ALA A 18 -113.36 -51.49 -31.62
CA ALA A 18 -113.81 -50.81 -30.41
C ALA A 18 -112.71 -50.74 -29.34
N ARG A 19 -111.86 -51.77 -29.21
CA ARG A 19 -110.69 -51.76 -28.30
C ARG A 19 -109.63 -50.75 -28.73
N GLU A 20 -109.50 -50.48 -30.02
CA GLU A 20 -108.50 -49.55 -30.57
C GLU A 20 -109.06 -48.14 -30.82
N GLU A 21 -110.37 -47.91 -30.64
CA GLU A 21 -111.02 -46.61 -30.85
C GLU A 21 -110.41 -45.53 -29.95
N ASP A 22 -110.18 -45.86 -28.67
CA ASP A 22 -109.59 -44.93 -27.70
C ASP A 22 -108.11 -44.66 -28.00
N ASN A 23 -107.35 -45.68 -28.43
CA ASN A 23 -105.95 -45.53 -28.84
C ASN A 23 -105.82 -44.64 -30.09
N LEU A 24 -106.70 -44.80 -31.08
CA LEU A 24 -106.69 -43.96 -32.28
C LEU A 24 -107.14 -42.53 -31.97
N LYS A 25 -108.16 -42.35 -31.12
CA LYS A 25 -108.56 -41.02 -30.62
C LYS A 25 -107.46 -40.33 -29.83
N ALA A 26 -106.64 -41.08 -29.10
CA ALA A 26 -105.49 -40.53 -28.38
C ALA A 26 -104.29 -40.21 -29.31
N ALA A 27 -104.04 -41.03 -30.33
CA ALA A 27 -102.90 -40.84 -31.24
C ALA A 27 -103.04 -39.61 -32.17
N ILE A 28 -104.27 -39.21 -32.51
CA ILE A 28 -104.51 -38.06 -33.40
C ILE A 28 -104.07 -36.72 -32.75
N PRO A 29 -104.45 -36.40 -31.49
CA PRO A 29 -103.91 -35.26 -30.75
C PRO A 29 -102.40 -35.32 -30.58
N GLU A 30 -101.83 -36.48 -30.25
CA GLU A 30 -100.37 -36.64 -30.07
C GLU A 30 -99.61 -36.31 -31.36
N LEU A 31 -100.06 -36.83 -32.51
CA LEU A 31 -99.44 -36.52 -33.79
C LEU A 31 -99.57 -35.02 -34.15
N ARG A 32 -100.73 -34.42 -33.85
CA ARG A 32 -100.94 -32.97 -34.03
C ARG A 32 -99.97 -32.17 -33.17
N ASP A 33 -99.76 -32.58 -31.92
CA ASP A 33 -98.94 -31.86 -30.96
C ASP A 33 -97.45 -32.04 -31.28
N VAL A 34 -97.01 -33.22 -31.72
CA VAL A 34 -95.68 -33.44 -32.32
C VAL A 34 -95.43 -32.52 -33.51
N PHE A 35 -96.41 -32.34 -34.41
CA PHE A 35 -96.24 -31.40 -35.52
C PHE A 35 -96.31 -29.93 -35.09
N ARG A 36 -97.05 -29.61 -34.04
CA ARG A 36 -97.13 -28.25 -33.48
C ARG A 36 -95.81 -27.83 -32.85
N GLU A 37 -95.10 -28.76 -32.20
CA GLU A 37 -93.80 -28.52 -31.57
C GLU A 37 -92.62 -28.67 -32.55
N GLY A 38 -92.67 -29.67 -33.44
CA GLY A 38 -91.57 -29.99 -34.36
C GLY A 38 -91.42 -29.03 -35.54
N ARG A 39 -92.52 -28.48 -36.06
CA ARG A 39 -92.48 -27.56 -37.22
C ARG A 39 -91.70 -26.26 -36.94
N PRO A 40 -91.88 -25.58 -35.79
CA PRO A 40 -91.05 -24.44 -35.42
C PRO A 40 -89.56 -24.76 -35.35
N ALA A 41 -89.18 -25.93 -34.84
CA ALA A 41 -87.78 -26.36 -34.73
C ALA A 41 -87.14 -26.57 -36.11
N LEU A 42 -87.84 -27.28 -37.01
CA LEU A 42 -87.38 -27.47 -38.40
C LEU A 42 -87.31 -26.14 -39.17
N ALA A 43 -88.29 -25.25 -38.97
CA ALA A 43 -88.26 -23.91 -39.57
C ALA A 43 -87.13 -23.04 -38.99
N SER A 44 -86.75 -23.23 -37.73
CA SER A 44 -85.61 -22.54 -37.12
C SER A 44 -84.28 -23.04 -37.69
N LEU A 45 -84.16 -24.35 -37.92
CA LEU A 45 -83.00 -24.95 -38.54
C LEU A 45 -82.87 -24.49 -40.00
N ASP A 46 -83.96 -24.51 -40.76
CA ASP A 46 -84.00 -24.05 -42.15
C ASP A 46 -83.62 -22.56 -42.27
N ARG A 47 -84.05 -21.72 -41.32
CA ARG A 47 -83.62 -20.31 -41.23
C ARG A 47 -82.14 -20.13 -40.90
N ALA A 48 -81.52 -21.05 -40.15
CA ALA A 48 -80.13 -20.94 -39.73
C ALA A 48 -79.11 -21.50 -40.76
N LEU A 49 -79.53 -22.45 -41.60
CA LEU A 49 -78.66 -23.10 -42.58
C LEU A 49 -78.02 -22.15 -43.63
N PRO A 50 -78.72 -21.12 -44.14
CA PRO A 50 -78.13 -20.17 -45.08
C PRO A 50 -76.96 -19.39 -44.48
N GLU A 51 -77.08 -18.92 -43.24
CA GLU A 51 -76.03 -18.16 -42.53
C GLU A 51 -74.78 -19.03 -42.27
N ILE A 52 -74.97 -20.27 -41.84
CA ILE A 52 -73.85 -21.21 -41.64
C ILE A 52 -73.14 -21.52 -42.97
N ARG A 53 -73.90 -21.66 -44.06
CA ARG A 53 -73.33 -21.85 -45.40
C ARG A 53 -72.63 -20.59 -45.90
N GLY A 54 -73.16 -19.41 -45.62
CA GLY A 54 -72.55 -18.12 -45.91
C GLY A 54 -71.21 -17.99 -45.18
N PHE A 55 -71.21 -18.17 -43.87
CA PHE A 55 -70.00 -18.17 -43.04
C PHE A 55 -68.96 -19.18 -43.54
N ALA A 56 -69.36 -20.42 -43.83
CA ALA A 56 -68.43 -21.42 -44.34
C ALA A 56 -67.83 -21.01 -45.70
N ARG A 57 -68.63 -20.44 -46.59
CA ARG A 57 -68.18 -19.94 -47.90
C ARG A 57 -67.23 -18.75 -47.75
N ASP A 58 -67.48 -17.85 -46.81
CA ASP A 58 -66.68 -16.65 -46.58
C ASP A 58 -65.37 -16.96 -45.82
N ALA A 59 -65.40 -17.93 -44.90
CA ALA A 59 -64.23 -18.35 -44.13
C ALA A 59 -63.27 -19.26 -44.91
N THR A 60 -63.77 -20.02 -45.90
CA THR A 60 -62.97 -20.99 -46.66
C THR A 60 -61.76 -20.37 -47.39
N PRO A 61 -61.89 -19.24 -48.10
CA PRO A 61 -60.74 -18.59 -48.75
C PRO A 61 -59.68 -18.12 -47.74
N GLY A 62 -60.10 -17.61 -46.58
CA GLY A 62 -59.20 -17.22 -45.49
C GLY A 62 -58.41 -18.41 -44.94
N ALA A 63 -59.08 -19.54 -44.69
CA ALA A 63 -58.42 -20.77 -44.23
C ALA A 63 -57.46 -21.38 -45.28
N ILE A 64 -57.84 -21.34 -46.57
CA ILE A 64 -56.99 -21.84 -47.66
C ILE A 64 -55.74 -20.95 -47.85
N SER A 65 -55.89 -19.63 -47.73
CA SER A 65 -54.77 -18.68 -47.91
C SER A 65 -53.84 -18.58 -46.69
N SER A 66 -54.34 -18.89 -45.48
CA SER A 66 -53.52 -18.84 -44.27
C SER A 66 -52.44 -19.93 -44.22
N SER A 67 -52.72 -21.16 -44.65
CA SER A 67 -51.72 -22.24 -44.57
C SER A 67 -50.47 -21.98 -45.43
N PRO A 68 -50.57 -21.63 -46.72
CA PRO A 68 -49.40 -21.28 -47.53
C PRO A 68 -48.64 -20.07 -47.00
N THR A 69 -49.35 -19.10 -46.41
CA THR A 69 -48.73 -17.91 -45.79
C THR A 69 -47.94 -18.29 -44.55
N LEU A 70 -48.48 -19.16 -43.70
CA LEU A 70 -47.78 -19.69 -42.53
C LEU A 70 -46.57 -20.54 -42.97
N ASP A 71 -46.74 -21.41 -43.96
CA ASP A 71 -45.67 -22.25 -44.50
C ASP A 71 -44.53 -21.42 -45.08
N ALA A 72 -44.85 -20.30 -45.76
CA ALA A 72 -43.87 -19.35 -46.27
C ALA A 72 -43.09 -18.63 -45.14
N GLN A 73 -43.68 -18.49 -43.95
CA GLN A 73 -43.03 -17.85 -42.79
C GLN A 73 -42.19 -18.83 -41.97
N ILE A 74 -42.43 -20.14 -42.04
CA ILE A 74 -41.69 -21.16 -41.27
C ILE A 74 -40.17 -21.06 -41.45
N PRO A 75 -39.61 -20.91 -42.67
CA PRO A 75 -38.16 -20.80 -42.86
C PRO A 75 -37.56 -19.58 -42.14
N PHE A 76 -38.25 -18.44 -42.19
CA PHE A 76 -37.82 -17.22 -41.52
C PHE A 76 -37.82 -17.39 -39.99
N VAL A 77 -38.88 -18.00 -39.43
CA VAL A 77 -38.94 -18.31 -37.99
C VAL A 77 -37.84 -19.28 -37.56
N ARG A 78 -37.48 -20.25 -38.42
CA ARG A 78 -36.34 -21.15 -38.16
C ARG A 78 -35.01 -20.40 -38.14
N GLN A 79 -34.78 -19.52 -39.12
CA GLN A 79 -33.57 -18.70 -39.17
C GLN A 79 -33.47 -17.76 -37.96
N LEU A 80 -34.57 -17.11 -37.57
CA LEU A 80 -34.61 -16.31 -36.34
C LEU A 80 -34.28 -17.15 -35.11
N ARG A 81 -34.89 -18.34 -34.97
CA ARG A 81 -34.59 -19.25 -33.84
C ARG A 81 -33.12 -19.66 -33.78
N GLN A 82 -32.49 -19.93 -34.91
CA GLN A 82 -31.06 -20.24 -34.98
C GLN A 82 -30.21 -19.03 -34.61
N LEU A 83 -30.57 -17.84 -35.10
CA LEU A 83 -29.86 -16.60 -34.77
C LEU A 83 -29.90 -16.27 -33.28
N VAL A 84 -31.03 -16.51 -32.60
CA VAL A 84 -31.15 -16.30 -31.14
C VAL A 84 -30.69 -17.52 -30.32
N ALA A 85 -30.21 -18.59 -30.97
CA ALA A 85 -29.75 -19.79 -30.29
C ALA A 85 -28.49 -19.52 -29.44
N GLU A 86 -28.18 -20.48 -28.58
CA GLU A 86 -27.02 -20.43 -27.71
C GLU A 86 -25.70 -20.34 -28.47
N ASP A 87 -25.61 -20.98 -29.64
CA ASP A 87 -24.39 -20.98 -30.45
C ASP A 87 -24.16 -19.65 -31.18
N GLU A 88 -25.14 -18.73 -31.18
CA GLU A 88 -25.12 -17.46 -31.93
C GLU A 88 -25.34 -16.24 -30.99
N LEU A 89 -26.34 -15.38 -31.26
CA LEU A 89 -26.59 -14.16 -30.47
C LEU A 89 -26.97 -14.47 -29.03
N GLY A 90 -27.64 -15.60 -28.78
CA GLY A 90 -28.05 -15.99 -27.42
C GLY A 90 -26.85 -16.27 -26.52
N GLY A 91 -25.79 -16.89 -27.05
CA GLY A 91 -24.52 -17.10 -26.35
C GLY A 91 -23.72 -15.82 -26.20
N LEU A 92 -23.57 -15.06 -27.29
CA LEU A 92 -22.85 -13.78 -27.26
C LEU A 92 -23.47 -12.80 -26.25
N THR A 93 -24.80 -12.70 -26.23
CA THR A 93 -25.52 -11.81 -25.29
C THR A 93 -25.32 -12.27 -23.85
N ARG A 94 -25.28 -13.58 -23.57
CA ARG A 94 -24.97 -14.11 -22.24
C ARG A 94 -23.54 -13.76 -21.80
N GLN A 95 -22.57 -13.88 -22.70
CA GLN A 95 -21.17 -13.53 -22.43
C GLN A 95 -21.01 -12.02 -22.22
N LEU A 96 -21.62 -11.19 -23.07
CA LEU A 96 -21.59 -9.73 -22.92
C LEU A 96 -22.31 -9.29 -21.64
N ARG A 97 -23.43 -9.91 -21.29
CA ARG A 97 -24.17 -9.60 -20.05
C ARG A 97 -23.31 -9.78 -18.80
N SER A 98 -22.40 -10.75 -18.78
CA SER A 98 -21.49 -10.95 -17.64
C SER A 98 -20.21 -10.10 -17.74
N ALA A 99 -19.69 -9.86 -18.95
CA ALA A 99 -18.44 -9.12 -19.16
C ALA A 99 -18.62 -7.58 -19.10
N VAL A 100 -19.69 -7.04 -19.65
CA VAL A 100 -19.93 -5.58 -19.77
C VAL A 100 -19.91 -4.86 -18.41
N PRO A 101 -20.53 -5.37 -17.32
CA PRO A 101 -20.46 -4.70 -16.02
C PRO A 101 -19.03 -4.63 -15.46
N ASN A 102 -18.21 -5.66 -15.71
CA ASN A 102 -16.81 -5.68 -15.29
C ASN A 102 -15.99 -4.68 -16.11
N LEU A 103 -16.20 -4.61 -17.42
CA LEU A 103 -15.53 -3.64 -18.29
C LEU A 103 -15.96 -2.20 -17.95
N ALA A 104 -17.24 -1.97 -17.67
CA ALA A 104 -17.74 -0.67 -17.21
C ALA A 104 -17.14 -0.28 -15.85
N ARG A 105 -17.03 -1.24 -14.91
CA ARG A 105 -16.37 -1.01 -13.62
C ARG A 105 -14.87 -0.73 -13.78
N LEU A 106 -14.20 -1.41 -14.70
CA LEU A 106 -12.80 -1.13 -15.03
C LEU A 106 -12.68 0.29 -15.61
N ASN A 107 -13.45 0.61 -16.64
CA ASN A 107 -13.41 1.92 -17.28
C ASN A 107 -13.72 3.08 -16.31
N THR A 108 -14.63 2.88 -15.36
CA THR A 108 -14.96 3.89 -14.34
C THR A 108 -13.88 4.03 -13.27
N ARG A 109 -13.13 2.97 -12.94
CA ARG A 109 -12.05 3.00 -11.93
C ARG A 109 -10.68 3.38 -12.49
N SER A 110 -10.38 2.99 -13.73
CA SER A 110 -9.09 3.22 -14.39
C SER A 110 -8.61 4.68 -14.38
N PRO A 111 -9.45 5.71 -14.60
CA PRO A 111 -9.00 7.10 -14.59
C PRO A 111 -8.33 7.52 -13.28
N ARG A 112 -8.86 7.07 -12.14
CA ARG A 112 -8.27 7.38 -10.82
C ARG A 112 -6.90 6.74 -10.67
N THR A 113 -6.76 5.46 -11.05
CA THR A 113 -5.48 4.75 -11.03
C THR A 113 -4.46 5.41 -11.95
N PHE A 114 -4.86 5.80 -13.16
CA PHE A 114 -3.97 6.49 -14.09
C PHE A 114 -3.59 7.89 -13.61
N ALA A 115 -4.48 8.61 -12.92
CA ALA A 115 -4.14 9.87 -12.28
C ALA A 115 -3.06 9.70 -11.19
N GLN A 116 -3.15 8.65 -10.37
CA GLN A 116 -2.15 8.33 -9.36
C GLN A 116 -0.80 7.92 -9.99
N ASN A 117 -0.83 7.06 -11.02
CA ASN A 117 0.37 6.70 -11.77
C ASN A 117 1.03 7.91 -12.43
N ARG A 118 0.23 8.84 -12.97
CA ARG A 118 0.73 10.11 -13.52
C ARG A 118 1.39 10.96 -12.43
N ALA A 119 0.76 11.10 -11.26
CA ALA A 119 1.33 11.87 -10.15
C ALA A 119 2.67 11.27 -9.68
N LEU A 120 2.73 9.94 -9.49
CA LEU A 120 3.95 9.22 -9.14
C LEU A 120 5.04 9.41 -10.19
N ALA A 121 4.72 9.21 -11.48
CA ALA A 121 5.69 9.38 -12.57
C ALA A 121 6.20 10.83 -12.66
N ARG A 122 5.34 11.83 -12.42
CA ARG A 122 5.75 13.23 -12.38
C ARG A 122 6.65 13.53 -11.19
N CYS A 123 6.33 13.05 -9.99
CA CYS A 123 7.18 13.16 -8.81
C CYS A 123 8.56 12.55 -9.04
N GLN A 124 8.60 11.35 -9.64
CA GLN A 124 9.85 10.68 -9.96
C GLN A 124 10.69 11.50 -10.94
N ASN A 125 10.09 11.98 -12.03
CA ASN A 125 10.82 12.67 -13.09
C ASN A 125 11.19 14.11 -12.77
N LEU A 126 10.35 14.83 -12.01
CA LEU A 126 10.52 16.26 -11.73
C LEU A 126 11.25 16.54 -10.42
N VAL A 127 11.20 15.61 -9.45
CA VAL A 127 11.79 15.85 -8.12
C VAL A 127 12.80 14.78 -7.74
N THR A 128 12.40 13.49 -7.72
CA THR A 128 13.23 12.42 -7.16
C THR A 128 14.47 12.13 -8.02
N LEU A 129 14.30 12.02 -9.34
CA LEU A 129 15.40 11.75 -10.26
C LEU A 129 16.38 12.93 -10.36
N PRO A 130 15.91 14.19 -10.50
CA PRO A 130 16.80 15.34 -10.40
C PRO A 130 17.53 15.42 -9.07
N PHE A 131 16.85 15.16 -7.95
CA PHE A 131 17.48 15.11 -6.63
C PHE A 131 18.59 14.05 -6.55
N ALA A 132 18.28 12.82 -6.98
CA ALA A 132 19.23 11.72 -6.94
C ALA A 132 20.50 12.01 -7.76
N LYS A 133 20.34 12.66 -8.92
CA LYS A 133 21.45 13.02 -9.81
C LYS A 133 22.09 14.37 -9.50
N LYS A 134 21.56 15.12 -8.53
CA LYS A 134 22.08 16.44 -8.18
C LYS A 134 23.48 16.27 -7.57
N PRO A 135 24.50 16.97 -8.09
CA PRO A 135 25.84 16.91 -7.54
C PRO A 135 25.87 17.53 -6.15
N ILE A 136 26.61 16.89 -5.23
CA ILE A 136 26.87 17.45 -3.90
C ILE A 136 28.14 18.31 -3.97
N PRO A 137 28.05 19.63 -3.75
CA PRO A 137 29.23 20.46 -3.70
C PRO A 137 29.89 20.39 -2.34
N ASP A 138 31.19 20.08 -2.34
CA ASP A 138 32.04 20.03 -1.15
C ASP A 138 33.30 20.88 -1.38
N PRO A 139 33.33 22.12 -0.88
CA PRO A 139 34.51 22.97 -1.00
C PRO A 139 35.63 22.60 -0.02
N ASP A 140 35.35 21.78 1.00
CA ASP A 140 36.34 21.37 2.00
C ASP A 140 37.17 20.18 1.46
N PHE A 141 36.57 19.35 0.59
CA PHE A 141 37.23 18.24 -0.11
C PHE A 141 37.09 18.36 -1.63
N PRO A 142 37.90 19.22 -2.30
CA PRO A 142 37.76 19.50 -3.74
C PRO A 142 37.99 18.28 -4.64
N ASN A 143 38.67 17.24 -4.15
CA ASN A 143 38.87 15.99 -4.88
C ASN A 143 37.66 15.03 -4.81
N GLN A 144 36.68 15.33 -3.94
CA GLN A 144 35.49 14.51 -3.70
C GLN A 144 34.20 15.34 -3.87
N THR A 145 34.27 16.45 -4.60
CA THR A 145 33.13 17.33 -4.88
C THR A 145 32.42 16.93 -6.16
N ASN A 146 31.15 17.31 -6.29
CA ASN A 146 30.32 17.14 -7.48
C ASN A 146 29.94 15.70 -7.83
N GLU A 147 30.11 14.77 -6.90
CA GLU A 147 29.52 13.43 -7.06
C GLU A 147 27.99 13.50 -6.92
N PRO A 148 27.23 12.75 -7.75
CA PRO A 148 25.79 12.66 -7.60
C PRO A 148 25.36 12.09 -6.25
N TRP A 149 24.28 12.61 -5.69
CA TRP A 149 23.76 12.16 -4.38
C TRP A 149 23.55 10.65 -4.29
N PHE A 150 23.09 9.99 -5.36
CA PHE A 150 22.85 8.55 -5.33
C PHE A 150 24.13 7.70 -5.16
N GLU A 151 25.30 8.22 -5.52
CA GLU A 151 26.58 7.54 -5.34
C GLU A 151 27.10 7.73 -3.91
N GLU A 152 27.04 8.97 -3.42
CA GLU A 152 27.51 9.37 -2.09
C GLU A 152 26.61 8.88 -0.94
N SER A 153 25.29 8.90 -1.11
CA SER A 153 24.32 8.55 -0.06
C SER A 153 24.52 7.16 0.50
N SER A 154 25.00 6.22 -0.32
CA SER A 154 25.28 4.86 0.11
C SER A 154 26.42 4.77 1.14
N ARG A 155 27.39 5.70 1.09
CA ARG A 155 28.55 5.74 1.99
C ARG A 155 28.14 6.07 3.42
N ALA A 156 27.07 6.85 3.59
CA ALA A 156 26.50 7.16 4.90
C ALA A 156 26.02 5.90 5.65
N PHE A 157 25.62 4.84 4.95
CA PHE A 157 25.16 3.60 5.59
C PHE A 157 26.29 2.79 6.25
N VAL A 158 27.55 3.04 5.87
CA VAL A 158 28.71 2.37 6.50
C VAL A 158 28.84 2.80 7.97
N GLY A 159 28.59 4.08 8.27
CA GLY A 159 28.57 4.60 9.64
C GLY A 159 27.47 3.97 10.50
N LEU A 160 26.24 3.89 9.95
CA LEU A 160 25.08 3.27 10.60
C LEU A 160 25.28 1.77 10.89
N SER A 161 26.03 1.07 10.04
CA SER A 161 26.35 -0.35 10.24
C SER A 161 27.25 -0.59 11.46
N GLY A 162 27.94 0.43 11.97
CA GLY A 162 28.70 0.35 13.22
C GLY A 162 27.80 0.44 14.46
N GLU A 163 26.74 1.24 14.39
CA GLU A 163 25.79 1.46 15.49
C GLU A 163 24.88 0.25 15.71
N SER A 164 24.53 -0.47 14.65
CA SER A 164 23.66 -1.66 14.74
C SER A 164 24.34 -2.89 15.37
N ARG A 165 25.68 -2.92 15.50
CA ARG A 165 26.43 -4.07 16.04
C ARG A 165 26.31 -4.25 17.55
N LEU A 166 25.76 -3.26 18.26
CA LEU A 166 25.68 -3.27 19.72
C LEU A 166 24.24 -3.27 20.25
N ALA A 167 23.29 -3.70 19.42
CA ALA A 167 21.92 -3.97 19.85
C ALA A 167 21.80 -5.46 20.24
N ASP A 168 21.68 -5.73 21.54
CA ASP A 168 21.12 -6.99 22.02
C ASP A 168 19.64 -6.80 22.39
N ALA A 169 18.91 -7.89 22.60
CA ALA A 169 17.48 -7.87 22.91
C ALA A 169 17.14 -7.19 24.26
N ASN A 170 18.12 -6.70 25.01
CA ASN A 170 17.95 -6.11 26.34
C ASN A 170 18.20 -4.60 26.42
N SER A 171 18.83 -3.93 25.44
CA SER A 171 18.80 -2.48 25.17
C SER A 171 19.87 -2.09 24.13
N PRO A 172 19.67 -1.04 23.32
CA PRO A 172 20.74 -0.52 22.48
C PRO A 172 21.84 0.08 23.38
N TYR A 173 23.07 -0.46 23.32
CA TYR A 173 24.21 0.07 24.06
C TYR A 173 25.21 0.70 23.09
N PHE A 174 25.48 2.01 23.18
CA PHE A 174 26.53 2.65 22.38
C PHE A 174 27.72 2.97 23.29
N ARG A 175 28.93 2.57 22.89
CA ARG A 175 30.16 3.00 23.58
C ARG A 175 30.62 4.33 22.99
N THR A 176 30.37 5.42 23.71
CA THR A 176 31.10 6.67 23.45
C THR A 176 32.51 6.53 24.01
N LEU A 177 33.51 6.52 23.13
CA LEU A 177 34.85 6.91 23.58
C LEU A 177 34.77 8.42 23.88
N GLY A 178 34.83 8.78 25.16
CA GLY A 178 35.06 10.17 25.54
C GLY A 178 36.49 10.51 25.11
N GLY A 179 36.63 11.23 23.99
CA GLY A 179 37.91 11.81 23.61
C GLY A 179 38.43 12.69 24.75
N ALA A 180 39.74 12.68 24.99
CA ALA A 180 40.37 13.66 25.85
C ALA A 180 40.73 14.86 24.97
N GLY A 181 40.40 16.07 25.38
CA GLY A 181 40.76 17.27 24.62
C GLY A 181 40.51 18.55 25.42
N PRO A 182 41.32 19.61 25.24
CA PRO A 182 41.21 20.84 26.02
C PRO A 182 39.98 21.67 25.64
N THR A 183 39.30 21.36 24.54
CA THR A 183 38.11 22.10 24.06
C THR A 183 36.86 21.26 24.29
N THR A 184 35.88 21.81 24.99
CA THR A 184 34.53 21.21 25.09
C THR A 184 33.61 21.89 24.10
N ALA A 185 33.14 21.15 23.09
CA ALA A 185 32.08 21.58 22.20
C ALA A 185 30.71 21.29 22.83
N VAL A 186 29.83 22.29 22.80
CA VAL A 186 28.46 22.17 23.27
C VAL A 186 27.53 22.22 22.07
N SER A 187 26.88 21.10 21.78
CA SER A 187 25.79 21.02 20.80
C SER A 187 24.44 21.05 21.51
N THR A 188 23.40 21.52 20.84
CA THR A 188 22.03 21.51 21.36
C THR A 188 21.19 20.63 20.45
N GLY A 189 20.67 19.54 20.98
CA GLY A 189 19.83 18.60 20.25
C GLY A 189 18.44 19.16 19.94
N GLU A 190 17.59 18.32 19.33
CA GLU A 190 16.27 18.76 18.85
C GLU A 190 15.29 19.08 19.99
N ALA A 191 15.42 18.40 21.14
CA ALA A 191 14.59 18.64 22.33
C ALA A 191 15.17 19.72 23.25
N GLY A 192 16.23 20.42 22.84
CA GLY A 192 16.91 21.45 23.62
C GLY A 192 17.95 20.91 24.60
N GLU A 193 18.17 19.59 24.61
CA GLU A 193 19.20 18.93 25.40
C GLU A 193 20.60 19.41 24.99
N LYS A 194 21.49 19.58 25.97
CA LYS A 194 22.89 19.94 25.72
C LYS A 194 23.72 18.68 25.61
N LEU A 195 24.34 18.50 24.45
CA LEU A 195 25.29 17.43 24.16
C LEU A 195 26.69 17.99 24.27
N PHE A 196 27.56 17.29 25.00
CA PHE A 196 28.94 17.71 25.22
C PHE A 196 29.90 16.76 24.52
N GLY A 197 30.84 17.30 23.76
CA GLY A 197 31.94 16.57 23.14
C GLY A 197 33.27 17.21 23.50
N GLN A 198 34.30 16.40 23.71
CA GLN A 198 35.67 16.90 23.90
C GLN A 198 36.44 16.78 22.58
N LEU A 199 37.20 17.83 22.28
CA LEU A 199 37.98 17.99 21.06
C LEU A 199 39.41 18.41 21.41
N ASP A 200 40.37 17.84 20.69
CA ASP A 200 41.79 18.19 20.80
C ASP A 200 42.08 19.62 20.34
N PHE A 201 41.33 20.09 19.34
CA PHE A 201 41.50 21.40 18.72
C PHE A 201 40.16 22.17 18.68
N PRO A 202 40.19 23.51 18.74
CA PRO A 202 38.98 24.30 18.58
C PRO A 202 38.43 24.18 17.15
N LEU A 203 37.11 24.02 17.03
CA LEU A 203 36.42 24.07 15.75
C LEU A 203 36.51 25.48 15.18
N THR A 204 36.98 25.61 13.95
CA THR A 204 37.04 26.89 13.24
C THR A 204 35.73 27.20 12.51
N GLY A 205 34.92 26.17 12.23
CA GLY A 205 33.64 26.26 11.54
C GLY A 205 32.92 24.92 11.56
N VAL A 206 31.67 24.94 11.11
CA VAL A 206 30.87 23.73 10.89
C VAL A 206 30.22 23.76 9.52
N ARG A 207 30.11 22.59 8.89
CA ARG A 207 29.38 22.37 7.65
C ARG A 207 28.64 21.03 7.75
N PRO A 208 27.34 20.98 7.44
CA PRO A 208 26.45 22.12 7.19
C PRO A 208 26.25 22.99 8.45
N ALA A 209 26.07 24.29 8.26
CA ALA A 209 25.62 25.20 9.31
C ALA A 209 24.20 24.84 9.75
N ARG A 210 23.93 24.96 11.05
CA ARG A 210 22.58 24.76 11.59
C ARG A 210 21.63 25.76 10.93
N PRO A 211 20.56 25.32 10.25
CA PRO A 211 19.61 26.24 9.64
C PRO A 211 18.87 27.02 10.73
N SER A 212 18.56 28.29 10.45
CA SER A 212 17.84 29.17 11.38
C SER A 212 16.39 28.74 11.64
N LYS A 213 15.84 27.95 10.73
CA LYS A 213 14.51 27.33 10.84
C LYS A 213 14.56 25.92 10.28
N ARG A 214 13.76 25.02 10.87
CA ARG A 214 13.55 23.68 10.32
C ARG A 214 12.94 23.81 8.92
N PRO A 215 13.40 23.01 7.93
CA PRO A 215 12.74 22.93 6.63
C PRO A 215 11.25 22.58 6.81
N GLY A 216 10.38 23.21 6.02
CA GLY A 216 8.94 22.98 6.10
C GLY A 216 8.58 21.57 5.61
N PHE A 217 7.87 20.80 6.42
CA PHE A 217 7.32 19.50 6.02
C PHE A 217 5.93 19.69 5.42
N ARG A 218 5.76 19.40 4.13
CA ARG A 218 4.54 19.66 3.35
C ARG A 218 3.99 18.38 2.69
N PRO A 219 3.43 17.44 3.47
CA PRO A 219 2.82 16.22 2.92
C PRO A 219 1.49 16.50 2.20
N ASP A 220 0.92 17.69 2.42
CA ASP A 220 -0.34 18.16 1.83
C ASP A 220 -0.20 18.63 0.36
N VAL A 221 1.03 18.84 -0.10
CA VAL A 221 1.33 19.39 -1.42
C VAL A 221 1.81 18.28 -2.37
N PRO A 222 1.28 18.18 -3.61
CA PRO A 222 1.74 17.18 -4.57
C PRO A 222 3.25 17.25 -4.78
N CYS A 223 3.92 16.11 -4.67
CA CYS A 223 5.38 16.00 -4.76
C CYS A 223 5.92 16.70 -6.01
N GLU A 224 5.27 16.56 -7.17
CA GLU A 224 5.77 17.12 -8.42
C GLU A 224 5.77 18.66 -8.50
N THR A 225 5.18 19.33 -7.50
CA THR A 225 5.17 20.80 -7.37
C THR A 225 6.15 21.31 -6.32
N GLN A 226 6.77 20.41 -5.57
CA GLN A 226 7.76 20.76 -4.56
C GLN A 226 9.12 21.00 -5.22
N GLU A 227 9.92 21.87 -4.61
CA GLU A 227 11.27 22.16 -5.07
C GLU A 227 12.18 20.96 -4.84
N VAL A 228 13.12 20.74 -5.75
CA VAL A 228 14.19 19.75 -5.57
C VAL A 228 15.05 20.20 -4.37
N PRO A 229 15.27 19.33 -3.37
CA PRO A 229 16.05 19.71 -2.20
C PRO A 229 17.43 20.29 -2.55
N ASP A 230 17.86 21.27 -1.75
CA ASP A 230 19.19 21.82 -1.91
C ASP A 230 20.23 21.00 -1.17
N LEU A 231 21.26 20.56 -1.91
CA LEU A 231 22.36 19.76 -1.39
C LEU A 231 23.58 20.63 -1.02
N ASN A 232 23.49 21.95 -1.23
CA ASN A 232 24.50 22.88 -0.77
C ASN A 232 24.57 22.88 0.75
N ALA A 233 25.68 22.38 1.30
CA ALA A 233 25.98 22.50 2.72
C ALA A 233 26.70 23.84 2.96
N VAL A 234 25.96 24.89 3.27
CA VAL A 234 26.54 26.20 3.61
C VAL A 234 27.32 26.08 4.92
N GLY A 235 28.57 26.55 4.94
CA GLY A 235 29.40 26.60 6.13
C GLY A 235 28.99 27.72 7.07
N GLY A 236 29.23 27.55 8.37
CA GLY A 236 28.90 28.53 9.39
C GLY A 236 29.90 28.57 10.53
N PRO A 237 29.76 29.55 11.44
CA PRO A 237 30.59 29.62 12.63
C PRO A 237 30.39 28.37 13.49
N PRO A 238 31.41 27.95 14.24
CA PRO A 238 31.29 26.82 15.14
C PRO A 238 30.22 27.07 16.20
N GLY A 239 29.66 25.99 16.74
CA GLY A 239 28.80 26.06 17.92
C GLY A 239 29.54 26.61 19.14
N THR A 240 28.81 26.80 20.25
CA THR A 240 29.41 27.26 21.50
C THR A 240 30.51 26.29 21.92
N MET A 241 31.74 26.80 22.01
CA MET A 241 32.87 26.08 22.56
C MET A 241 33.24 26.72 23.89
N THR A 242 33.46 25.88 24.88
CA THR A 242 34.08 26.27 26.13
C THR A 242 35.40 25.54 26.20
N THR A 243 36.51 26.27 26.30
CA THR A 243 37.70 25.72 26.92
C THR A 243 37.40 25.68 28.41
N PRO A 244 37.18 24.50 29.03
CA PRO A 244 37.33 24.44 30.47
C PRO A 244 38.78 24.83 30.75
N THR A 245 39.01 26.08 31.13
CA THR A 245 39.99 26.34 32.18
C THR A 245 39.30 25.82 33.43
N PRO A 246 39.55 24.57 33.87
CA PRO A 246 39.04 24.16 35.16
C PRO A 246 39.61 25.17 36.15
N ASP A 247 38.73 25.88 36.84
CA ASP A 247 39.14 26.63 38.01
C ASP A 247 39.48 25.56 39.04
N LEU A 248 40.74 25.11 38.98
CA LEU A 248 41.22 24.02 39.81
C LEU A 248 40.95 24.42 41.25
N LEU A 249 40.35 23.52 42.03
CA LEU A 249 40.26 23.69 43.48
C LEU A 249 41.60 24.21 43.99
N PRO A 250 41.66 25.20 44.90
CA PRO A 250 42.91 25.84 45.28
C PRO A 250 44.03 24.84 45.64
N ARG A 251 43.67 23.69 46.21
CA ARG A 251 44.58 22.57 46.49
C ARG A 251 45.13 21.90 45.23
N ALA A 252 44.28 21.62 44.24
CA ALA A 252 44.69 21.04 42.96
C ALA A 252 45.54 22.03 42.13
N LYS A 253 45.24 23.32 42.21
CA LYS A 253 46.07 24.38 41.60
C LYS A 253 47.48 24.40 42.19
N ARG A 254 47.60 24.43 43.52
CA ARG A 254 48.90 24.36 44.21
C ARG A 254 49.66 23.07 43.88
N GLN A 255 49.00 21.91 43.94
CA GLN A 255 49.63 20.64 43.59
C GLN A 255 50.17 20.63 42.14
N ARG A 256 49.46 21.24 41.20
CA ARG A 256 49.92 21.39 39.81
C ARG A 256 51.13 22.33 39.71
N GLU A 257 51.10 23.46 40.41
CA GLU A 257 52.21 24.41 40.45
C GLU A 257 53.47 23.79 41.09
N ASP A 258 53.31 23.06 42.20
CA ASP A 258 54.37 22.34 42.89
C ASP A 258 54.97 21.23 42.01
N ALA A 259 54.11 20.41 41.38
CA ALA A 259 54.55 19.34 40.48
C ALA A 259 55.26 19.90 39.24
N LEU A 260 54.80 21.04 38.71
CA LEU A 260 55.45 21.72 37.59
C LEU A 260 56.84 22.23 37.98
N ALA A 261 56.98 22.85 39.16
CA ALA A 261 58.27 23.30 39.67
C ALA A 261 59.25 22.13 39.87
N GLU A 262 58.77 21.02 40.42
CA GLU A 262 59.55 19.80 40.59
C GLU A 262 59.99 19.22 39.23
N GLN A 263 59.08 19.09 38.26
CA GLN A 263 59.40 18.59 36.93
C GLN A 263 60.41 19.48 36.20
N LEU A 264 60.26 20.81 36.27
CA LEU A 264 61.22 21.75 35.70
C LEU A 264 62.60 21.65 36.38
N GLY A 265 62.63 21.44 37.69
CA GLY A 265 63.87 21.17 38.43
C GLY A 265 64.58 19.92 37.93
N ARG A 266 63.85 18.81 37.81
CA ARG A 266 64.36 17.53 37.30
C ARG A 266 64.85 17.64 35.84
N LEU A 267 64.15 18.38 34.99
CA LEU A 267 64.56 18.61 33.61
C LEU A 267 65.84 19.43 33.50
N ARG A 268 65.96 20.49 34.31
CA ARG A 268 67.19 21.28 34.38
C ARG A 268 68.37 20.44 34.89
N GLU A 269 68.15 19.66 35.93
CA GLU A 269 69.15 18.72 36.46
C GLU A 269 69.59 17.69 35.41
N TYR A 270 68.65 17.06 34.70
CA TYR A 270 68.94 16.14 33.61
C TYR A 270 69.77 16.83 32.52
N ALA A 271 69.33 17.99 32.04
CA ALA A 271 70.04 18.75 31.02
C ALA A 271 71.45 19.19 31.46
N ASP A 272 71.63 19.58 32.72
CA ASP A 272 72.92 19.97 33.27
C ASP A 272 73.88 18.79 33.41
N ARG A 273 73.40 17.65 33.91
CA ARG A 273 74.23 16.43 34.06
C ARG A 273 74.60 15.85 32.70
N THR A 274 73.67 15.78 31.76
CA THR A 274 73.94 15.33 30.37
C THR A 274 74.99 16.23 29.70
N ARG A 275 74.89 17.57 29.86
CA ARG A 275 75.90 18.50 29.33
C ARG A 275 77.29 18.29 29.95
N LYS A 276 77.36 17.86 31.22
CA LYS A 276 78.61 17.59 31.95
C LYS A 276 79.14 16.16 31.74
N GLY A 277 78.47 15.33 30.94
CA GLY A 277 78.85 13.93 30.74
C GLY A 277 78.66 13.06 31.99
N LEU A 278 77.85 13.50 32.96
CA LEU A 278 77.56 12.77 34.18
C LEU A 278 76.37 11.83 33.97
N PRO A 279 76.26 10.74 34.76
CA PRO A 279 75.08 9.88 34.74
C PRO A 279 73.82 10.71 35.02
N ALA A 280 72.87 10.69 34.09
CA ALA A 280 71.64 11.47 34.13
C ALA A 280 70.43 10.56 33.86
N LEU A 281 69.30 10.82 34.53
CA LEU A 281 68.07 10.06 34.37
C LEU A 281 67.01 10.91 33.66
N ASP A 282 66.47 10.42 32.56
CA ASP A 282 65.40 11.10 31.82
C ASP A 282 64.10 11.10 32.64
N PRO A 283 63.62 12.28 33.09
CA PRO A 283 62.43 12.39 33.92
C PRO A 283 61.11 12.07 33.18
N PHE A 284 61.11 11.97 31.85
CA PHE A 284 59.93 11.58 31.07
C PHE A 284 59.80 10.07 30.90
N GLN A 285 60.91 9.34 30.89
CA GLN A 285 60.91 7.89 30.76
C GLN A 285 60.77 7.20 32.12
N TRP A 286 61.38 7.75 33.16
CA TRP A 286 61.49 7.10 34.46
C TRP A 286 60.92 7.99 35.57
N TRP A 287 59.83 7.54 36.20
CA TRP A 287 59.14 8.27 37.27
C TRP A 287 58.75 7.33 38.42
N GLY A 288 58.57 7.88 39.62
CA GLY A 288 58.08 7.16 40.79
C GLY A 288 58.94 5.94 41.16
N ALA A 289 58.36 4.74 41.07
CA ALA A 289 59.07 3.50 41.37
C ALA A 289 60.18 3.18 40.34
N GLY A 290 59.94 3.48 39.04
CA GLY A 290 60.90 3.22 37.98
C GLY A 290 62.15 4.10 38.10
N GLU A 291 61.97 5.36 38.52
CA GLU A 291 63.08 6.26 38.85
C GLU A 291 63.97 5.69 39.95
N ARG A 292 63.41 5.28 41.09
CA ARG A 292 64.19 4.74 42.21
C ARG A 292 65.00 3.50 41.83
N MET A 293 64.45 2.64 40.96
CA MET A 293 65.16 1.47 40.47
C MET A 293 66.34 1.84 39.55
N GLN A 294 66.17 2.81 38.67
CA GLN A 294 67.23 3.24 37.77
C GLN A 294 68.33 4.01 38.51
N LEU A 295 67.97 4.91 39.43
CA LEU A 295 68.94 5.60 40.27
C LEU A 295 69.80 4.60 41.07
N LYS A 296 69.17 3.56 41.64
CA LYS A 296 69.89 2.48 42.34
C LYS A 296 70.88 1.73 41.42
N ARG A 297 70.56 1.54 40.13
CA ARG A 297 71.49 0.92 39.17
C ARG A 297 72.67 1.83 38.81
N MET A 298 72.46 3.14 38.87
CA MET A 298 73.46 4.16 38.57
C MET A 298 74.28 4.57 39.79
N ASP A 299 74.08 3.91 40.94
CA ASP A 299 74.65 4.28 42.25
C ASP A 299 74.33 5.73 42.68
N LEU A 300 73.15 6.21 42.30
CA LEU A 300 72.63 7.53 42.62
C LEU A 300 71.42 7.44 43.56
N MET A 301 71.16 8.53 44.29
CA MET A 301 69.93 8.74 45.05
C MET A 301 69.51 10.20 45.03
N ARG A 302 68.29 10.50 45.48
CA ARG A 302 67.86 11.88 45.72
C ARG A 302 68.08 12.26 47.19
N ASP A 303 68.69 13.41 47.44
CA ASP A 303 68.83 14.00 48.78
C ASP A 303 67.48 14.50 49.32
N GLU A 304 67.43 14.97 50.57
CA GLU A 304 66.21 15.56 51.19
C GLU A 304 65.66 16.78 50.42
N ARG A 305 66.51 17.39 49.58
CA ARG A 305 66.17 18.54 48.72
C ARG A 305 65.80 18.09 47.29
N GLY A 306 65.70 16.78 47.05
CA GLY A 306 65.29 16.18 45.78
C GLY A 306 66.37 16.17 44.69
N ARG A 307 67.65 16.46 44.99
CA ARG A 307 68.75 16.51 44.02
C ARG A 307 69.48 15.17 43.94
N LEU A 308 69.95 14.82 42.74
CA LEU A 308 70.74 13.62 42.48
C LEU A 308 72.15 13.76 43.06
N VAL A 309 72.45 12.90 44.02
CA VAL A 309 73.75 12.75 44.65
C VAL A 309 74.23 11.31 44.46
N ASP A 310 75.55 11.11 44.50
CA ASP A 310 76.11 9.77 44.55
C ASP A 310 75.69 9.13 45.87
N ARG A 311 75.29 7.87 45.81
CA ARG A 311 74.75 7.16 46.97
C ARG A 311 75.75 7.07 48.14
N LYS A 312 77.05 7.14 47.82
CA LYS A 312 78.15 7.15 48.80
C LYS A 312 78.30 8.48 49.56
N ASP A 313 77.77 9.57 49.00
CA ASP A 313 77.83 10.92 49.58
C ASP A 313 76.56 11.28 50.36
N GLY A 314 75.57 10.37 50.40
CA GLY A 314 74.22 10.61 50.93
C GLY A 314 73.81 9.74 52.12
N GLU A 315 74.71 8.90 52.65
CA GLU A 315 74.62 8.26 53.98
C GLU A 315 75.45 9.05 55.00
#